data_AF-A0A832JEV3-F1
#
_entry.id   AF-A0A832JEV3-F1
#
_cell.length_a   1.000
_cell.length_b   1.000
_cell.length_c   1.000
_cell.angle_alpha   90.00
_cell.angle_beta   90.00
_cell.angle_gamma   90.00
#
_symmetry.space_group_name_H-M   'P 1'
#
loop_
_entity.id
_entity.type
_entity.pdbx_description
1 polymer ?
#
loop_
_entity_poly.entity_id
_entity_poly.type
_entity_poly.pdbx_seq_one_letter_code
_entity_poly.pdbx_strand_id
1 'polypeptide(L)'
;MALQLVRGFGEEVEDREGFEHAFLEHLRPFFSPGPLWVARAPGRLDVLGGIIDYAGGLVCEWPLAEAVWVALQPRSDLRLRLATTASEPGIAPTVEMSLEDFYRQGRLLSYEEARLLFAEPSSRHWAAYVAGIFFVLLAEGKVARFPFGATLGVVSRVPLGAGVASSAALEVATMQAVCAAYGLSLEPLEKARLCQKAENLVAGAPCGIMDQITALLGQKGALLLLLCQPYEVKGFFPLPSGVQVAGIHTQVKHSVGGSRYTSTRVGTFMGHRIIEEHLRRRAPWREEDPLEGYVCRISPEEFAKVYRRILPEEMEGATFLRRYGGTRDPVTRVEPQRAYKVRSRVEHMVLEQARVERFLRALEAYERTREPFFLRLAGKQMYASHWSYTKRCGLGAQEADLLVRLAREEGEARGVYGAKI
;
A
#
# COMPACT_ATOMS: atom_id res chain seq x y z
N MET A 1 -26.28 23.44 0.16
CA MET A 1 -26.08 21.98 0.32
C MET A 1 -25.18 21.80 1.53
N ALA A 2 -25.61 21.07 2.56
CA ALA A 2 -24.79 20.88 3.76
C ALA A 2 -23.84 19.70 3.52
N LEU A 3 -22.57 19.98 3.26
CA LEU A 3 -21.51 18.97 3.24
C LEU A 3 -21.20 18.58 4.68
N GLN A 4 -21.44 17.33 5.04
CA GLN A 4 -20.99 16.79 6.32
C GLN A 4 -19.63 16.15 6.08
N LEU A 5 -18.58 16.90 6.40
CA LEU A 5 -17.23 16.34 6.46
C LEU A 5 -17.20 15.28 7.55
N VAL A 6 -16.75 14.07 7.20
CA VAL A 6 -16.47 13.02 8.18
C VAL A 6 -15.36 13.55 9.07
N ARG A 7 -15.69 13.78 10.37
CA ARG A 7 -14.75 14.35 11.36
C ARG A 7 -13.49 13.50 11.45
N GLY A 8 -12.32 14.15 11.47
CA GLY A 8 -11.02 13.48 11.56
C GLY A 8 -9.83 14.30 11.07
N PHE A 9 -10.05 15.44 10.42
CA PHE A 9 -9.00 16.32 9.92
C PHE A 9 -9.13 17.71 10.56
N GLY A 10 -7.99 18.35 10.88
CA GLY A 10 -7.95 19.69 11.47
C GLY A 10 -8.68 20.74 10.62
N GLU A 11 -8.95 21.91 11.20
CA GLU A 11 -9.81 22.96 10.62
C GLU A 11 -9.33 23.51 9.25
N GLU A 12 -8.08 23.27 8.87
CA GLU A 12 -7.51 23.60 7.56
C GLU A 12 -7.18 22.33 6.76
N VAL A 13 -8.02 22.00 5.77
CA VAL A 13 -7.77 20.87 4.85
C VAL A 13 -7.25 21.43 3.52
N GLU A 14 -5.94 21.33 3.33
CA GLU A 14 -5.25 21.65 2.08
C GLU A 14 -5.82 20.80 0.95
N ASP A 15 -6.52 21.43 0.00
CA ASP A 15 -7.20 20.88 -1.20
C ASP A 15 -8.75 20.84 -1.20
N ARG A 16 -9.40 21.26 -0.11
CA ARG A 16 -10.87 21.27 -0.02
C ARG A 16 -11.57 22.08 -1.11
N GLU A 17 -11.17 23.32 -1.36
CA GLU A 17 -11.77 24.17 -2.40
C GLU A 17 -11.67 23.51 -3.78
N GLY A 18 -10.54 22.84 -4.02
CA GLY A 18 -10.30 22.07 -5.22
C GLY A 18 -11.25 20.90 -5.41
N PHE A 19 -11.53 20.17 -4.33
CA PHE A 19 -12.57 19.14 -4.31
C PHE A 19 -13.96 19.74 -4.56
N GLU A 20 -14.33 20.81 -3.86
CA GLU A 20 -15.66 21.43 -3.98
C GLU A 20 -15.92 21.91 -5.41
N HIS A 21 -14.93 22.52 -6.06
CA HIS A 21 -15.02 22.94 -7.46
C HIS A 21 -15.24 21.74 -8.40
N ALA A 22 -14.37 20.72 -8.35
CA ALA A 22 -14.49 19.53 -9.18
C ALA A 22 -15.80 18.76 -8.93
N PHE A 23 -16.24 18.70 -7.67
CA PHE A 23 -17.51 18.10 -7.29
C PHE A 23 -18.68 18.85 -7.93
N LEU A 24 -18.71 20.18 -7.83
CA LEU A 24 -19.78 21.00 -8.39
C LEU A 24 -19.83 20.90 -9.92
N GLU A 25 -18.67 20.88 -10.57
CA GLU A 25 -18.54 20.84 -12.02
C GLU A 25 -18.94 19.48 -12.61
N HIS A 26 -18.43 18.38 -12.04
CA HIS A 26 -18.51 17.06 -12.68
C HIS A 26 -19.43 16.06 -11.99
N LEU A 27 -19.60 16.17 -10.66
CA LEU A 27 -20.29 15.14 -9.88
C LEU A 27 -21.67 15.60 -9.39
N ARG A 28 -21.91 16.90 -9.22
CA ARG A 28 -23.17 17.42 -8.69
C ARG A 28 -24.42 16.85 -9.37
N PRO A 29 -24.48 16.67 -10.71
CA PRO A 29 -25.66 16.08 -11.37
C PRO A 29 -25.97 14.62 -10.96
N PHE A 30 -24.98 13.89 -10.43
CA PHE A 30 -25.17 12.50 -9.96
C PHE A 30 -25.86 12.41 -8.59
N PHE A 31 -25.89 13.51 -7.84
CA PHE A 31 -26.42 13.54 -6.47
C PHE A 31 -27.80 14.21 -6.41
N SER A 32 -28.66 13.70 -5.54
CA SER A 32 -29.92 14.37 -5.20
C SER A 32 -29.68 15.49 -4.19
N PRO A 33 -30.58 16.48 -4.08
CA PRO A 33 -30.56 17.41 -2.96
C PRO A 33 -30.63 16.65 -1.63
N GLY A 34 -29.70 16.93 -0.71
CA GLY A 34 -29.66 16.25 0.59
C GLY A 34 -28.28 16.33 1.25
N PRO A 35 -28.12 15.72 2.43
CA PRO A 35 -26.83 15.59 3.08
C PRO A 35 -25.90 14.68 2.28
N LEU A 36 -24.61 15.00 2.32
CA LEU A 36 -23.51 14.18 1.79
C LEU A 36 -22.50 13.93 2.89
N TRP A 37 -22.02 12.70 2.99
CA TRP A 37 -20.88 12.32 3.81
C TRP A 37 -19.63 12.38 2.96
N VAL A 38 -18.69 13.25 3.33
CA VAL A 38 -17.47 13.46 2.55
C VAL A 38 -16.26 13.07 3.37
N ALA A 39 -15.45 12.16 2.84
CA ALA A 39 -14.20 11.71 3.43
C ALA A 39 -13.02 11.98 2.51
N ARG A 40 -11.84 12.12 3.11
CA ARG A 40 -10.57 12.40 2.44
C ARG A 40 -9.52 11.42 2.92
N ALA A 41 -8.68 10.93 2.02
CA ALA A 41 -7.48 10.19 2.40
C ALA A 41 -6.30 10.59 1.50
N PRO A 42 -5.14 10.95 2.07
CA PRO A 42 -3.97 11.34 1.31
C PRO A 42 -3.31 10.13 0.62
N GLY A 43 -2.60 10.41 -0.48
CA GLY A 43 -1.55 9.51 -0.96
C GLY A 43 -0.33 9.56 -0.03
N ARG A 44 0.75 8.86 -0.40
CA ARG A 44 1.99 8.82 0.40
C ARG A 44 3.24 8.61 -0.42
N LEU A 45 4.36 9.14 0.08
CA LEU A 45 5.71 8.79 -0.39
C LEU A 45 6.31 7.74 0.54
N ASP A 46 6.85 6.68 -0.05
CA ASP A 46 7.75 5.76 0.65
C ASP A 46 9.14 6.40 0.72
N VAL A 47 9.47 6.96 1.88
CA VAL A 47 10.77 7.62 2.11
C VAL A 47 11.86 6.57 2.29
N LEU A 48 11.55 5.48 2.99
CA LEU A 48 12.43 4.31 3.09
C LEU A 48 11.70 3.09 3.64
N GLY A 49 12.10 1.91 3.19
CA GLY A 49 11.49 0.62 3.56
C GLY A 49 10.87 -0.06 2.36
N GLY A 50 10.16 0.68 1.50
CA GLY A 50 9.59 0.16 0.27
C GLY A 50 8.79 -1.11 0.51
N ILE A 51 9.14 -2.17 -0.20
CA ILE A 51 8.33 -3.40 -0.27
C ILE A 51 8.56 -4.38 0.89
N ILE A 52 9.19 -3.94 1.98
CA ILE A 52 9.45 -4.83 3.11
C ILE A 52 8.27 -4.95 4.08
N ASP A 53 7.19 -4.19 3.85
CA ASP A 53 6.01 -4.20 4.70
C ASP A 53 5.39 -5.61 4.80
N TYR A 54 5.18 -6.31 3.68
CA TYR A 54 4.69 -7.69 3.70
C TYR A 54 5.71 -8.72 4.23
N ALA A 55 6.97 -8.32 4.38
CA ALA A 55 8.05 -9.13 4.95
C ALA A 55 8.29 -8.85 6.45
N GLY A 56 7.51 -7.94 7.03
CA GLY A 56 7.55 -7.55 8.42
C GLY A 56 8.61 -6.50 8.77
N GLY A 57 9.04 -5.68 7.81
CA GLY A 57 10.00 -4.63 8.09
C GLY A 57 9.39 -3.37 8.69
N LEU A 58 10.26 -2.49 9.17
CA LEU A 58 9.98 -1.12 9.56
C LEU A 58 9.99 -0.25 8.30
N VAL A 59 8.92 0.50 8.05
CA VAL A 59 8.80 1.43 6.92
C VAL A 59 8.60 2.86 7.42
N CYS A 60 8.99 3.84 6.59
CA CYS A 60 9.00 5.27 6.88
C CYS A 60 8.20 6.02 5.81
N GLU A 61 6.94 6.26 6.10
CA GLU A 61 5.99 6.78 5.12
C GLU A 61 5.68 8.25 5.37
N TRP A 62 5.62 9.05 4.31
CA TRP A 62 5.28 10.46 4.37
C TRP A 62 3.94 10.73 3.69
N PRO A 63 2.89 11.16 4.41
CA PRO A 63 1.61 11.48 3.80
C PRO A 63 1.73 12.70 2.88
N LEU A 64 1.07 12.63 1.72
CA LEU A 64 1.02 13.72 0.76
C LEU A 64 -0.10 14.73 1.08
N ALA A 65 0.02 15.93 0.50
CA ALA A 65 -1.07 16.89 0.49
C ALA A 65 -2.16 16.47 -0.51
N GLU A 66 -1.76 15.84 -1.62
CA GLU A 66 -2.66 15.27 -2.60
C GLU A 66 -3.46 14.12 -2.00
N ALA A 67 -4.78 14.18 -2.17
CA ALA A 67 -5.70 13.21 -1.60
C ALA A 67 -6.78 12.74 -2.58
N VAL A 68 -7.39 11.61 -2.21
CA VAL A 68 -8.66 11.15 -2.75
C VAL A 68 -9.77 11.63 -1.83
N TRP A 69 -10.79 12.22 -2.44
CA TRP A 69 -12.03 12.62 -1.81
C TRP A 69 -13.17 11.75 -2.30
N VAL A 70 -13.99 11.28 -1.37
CA VAL A 70 -15.18 10.49 -1.66
C VAL A 70 -16.39 11.16 -1.01
N ALA A 71 -17.33 11.59 -1.84
CA ALA A 71 -18.66 12.01 -1.40
C ALA A 71 -19.62 10.83 -1.51
N LEU A 72 -20.40 10.57 -0.46
CA LEU A 72 -21.37 9.48 -0.38
C LEU A 72 -22.74 10.04 -0.01
N GLN A 73 -23.77 9.59 -0.73
CA GLN A 73 -25.18 9.82 -0.43
C GLN A 73 -25.93 8.47 -0.36
N PRO A 74 -26.51 8.10 0.80
CA PRO A 74 -27.41 6.97 0.92
C PRO A 74 -28.56 7.05 -0.08
N ARG A 75 -28.97 5.89 -0.58
CA ARG A 75 -30.12 5.75 -1.48
C ARG A 75 -31.27 5.07 -0.74
N SER A 76 -32.43 5.00 -1.37
CA SER A 76 -33.58 4.24 -0.86
C SER A 76 -33.67 2.82 -1.45
N ASP A 77 -32.91 2.53 -2.50
CA ASP A 77 -32.78 1.21 -3.12
C ASP A 77 -31.47 0.55 -2.69
N LEU A 78 -31.18 -0.66 -3.18
CA LEU A 78 -29.93 -1.40 -2.88
C LEU A 78 -28.86 -1.19 -3.95
N ARG A 79 -28.95 -0.13 -4.76
CA ARG A 79 -27.99 0.12 -5.85
C ARG A 79 -26.78 0.92 -5.36
N LEU A 80 -25.61 0.56 -5.89
CA LEU A 80 -24.40 1.37 -5.82
C LEU A 80 -24.24 2.11 -7.14
N ARG A 81 -24.18 3.44 -7.09
CA ARG A 81 -23.86 4.31 -8.23
C ARG A 81 -22.54 5.01 -7.97
N LEU A 82 -21.52 4.65 -8.73
CA LEU A 82 -20.17 5.16 -8.56
C LEU A 82 -19.86 6.09 -9.74
N ALA A 83 -19.31 7.26 -9.45
CA ALA A 83 -18.81 8.20 -10.45
C ALA A 83 -17.41 8.68 -10.06
N THR A 84 -16.55 8.92 -11.06
CA THR A 84 -15.19 9.44 -10.86
C THR A 84 -14.92 10.60 -11.80
N THR A 85 -14.14 11.58 -11.36
CA THR A 85 -13.64 12.67 -12.22
C THR A 85 -12.38 12.26 -13.00
N ALA A 86 -11.85 11.06 -12.79
CA ALA A 86 -10.71 10.56 -13.54
C ALA A 86 -11.07 10.40 -15.02
N SER A 87 -10.35 11.10 -15.90
CA SER A 87 -10.59 11.11 -17.35
C SER A 87 -9.57 10.27 -18.14
N GLU A 88 -8.92 9.31 -17.48
CA GLU A 88 -7.87 8.49 -18.09
C GLU A 88 -8.45 7.40 -19.02
N PRO A 89 -7.81 7.11 -20.17
CA PRO A 89 -8.23 6.03 -21.05
C PRO A 89 -8.33 4.69 -20.30
N GLY A 90 -9.43 3.97 -20.52
CA GLY A 90 -9.66 2.70 -19.84
C GLY A 90 -10.22 2.82 -18.43
N ILE A 91 -10.68 4.00 -17.98
CA ILE A 91 -11.50 4.15 -16.78
C ILE A 91 -12.91 4.55 -17.21
N ALA A 92 -13.90 3.71 -16.89
CA ALA A 92 -15.29 4.09 -17.07
C ALA A 92 -15.65 5.19 -16.08
N PRO A 93 -16.21 6.34 -16.51
CA PRO A 93 -16.51 7.47 -15.62
C PRO A 93 -17.58 7.12 -14.59
N THR A 94 -18.42 6.13 -14.89
CA THR A 94 -19.52 5.70 -14.04
C THR A 94 -19.64 4.18 -14.02
N VAL A 95 -19.99 3.63 -12.85
CA VAL A 95 -20.32 2.21 -12.66
C VAL A 95 -21.58 2.11 -11.81
N GLU A 96 -22.54 1.30 -12.23
CA GLU A 96 -23.74 0.98 -11.44
C GLU A 96 -23.83 -0.53 -11.23
N MET A 97 -24.13 -0.93 -10.00
CA MET A 97 -24.33 -2.32 -9.60
C MET A 97 -25.32 -2.42 -8.43
N SER A 98 -25.77 -3.63 -8.10
CA SER A 98 -26.60 -3.89 -6.93
C SER A 98 -25.77 -4.47 -5.80
N LEU A 99 -26.08 -4.12 -4.55
CA LEU A 99 -25.56 -4.84 -3.38
C LEU A 99 -25.98 -6.31 -3.38
N GLU A 100 -27.09 -6.64 -4.05
CA GLU A 100 -27.53 -8.03 -4.25
C GLU A 100 -26.58 -8.82 -5.16
N ASP A 101 -25.76 -8.16 -5.98
CA ASP A 101 -24.78 -8.84 -6.85
C ASP A 101 -23.69 -9.54 -6.03
N PHE A 102 -23.51 -9.15 -4.76
CA PHE A 102 -22.65 -9.84 -3.80
C PHE A 102 -23.24 -11.14 -3.25
N TYR A 103 -24.42 -11.54 -3.70
CA TYR A 103 -25.08 -12.75 -3.28
C TYR A 103 -25.37 -13.66 -4.48
N ARG A 104 -25.27 -14.96 -4.26
CA ARG A 104 -25.71 -15.99 -5.21
C ARG A 104 -26.60 -16.95 -4.47
N GLN A 105 -27.88 -17.02 -4.88
CA GLN A 105 -28.90 -17.86 -4.25
C GLN A 105 -29.00 -17.60 -2.73
N GLY A 106 -28.94 -16.32 -2.32
CA GLY A 106 -29.04 -15.90 -0.92
C GLY A 106 -27.76 -16.09 -0.08
N ARG A 107 -26.71 -16.70 -0.64
CA ARG A 107 -25.39 -16.82 0.02
C ARG A 107 -24.47 -15.69 -0.43
N LEU A 108 -23.77 -15.06 0.53
CA LEU A 108 -22.71 -14.10 0.22
C LEU A 108 -21.61 -14.80 -0.61
N LEU A 109 -21.13 -14.14 -1.66
CA LEU A 109 -20.03 -14.63 -2.49
C LEU A 109 -18.76 -14.85 -1.67
N SER A 110 -17.91 -15.77 -2.13
CA SER A 110 -16.52 -15.85 -1.66
C SER A 110 -15.69 -14.68 -2.19
N TYR A 111 -14.52 -14.43 -1.61
CA TYR A 111 -13.60 -13.42 -2.13
C TYR A 111 -13.18 -13.67 -3.59
N GLU A 112 -12.98 -14.94 -3.97
CA GLU A 112 -12.66 -15.31 -5.34
C GLU A 112 -13.81 -15.00 -6.30
N GLU A 113 -15.05 -15.32 -5.89
CA GLU A 113 -16.25 -15.00 -6.67
C GLU A 113 -16.44 -13.47 -6.78
N ALA A 114 -16.20 -12.71 -5.71
CA ALA A 114 -16.30 -11.26 -5.70
C ALA A 114 -15.24 -10.60 -6.60
N ARG A 115 -14.00 -11.10 -6.59
CA ARG A 115 -12.94 -10.65 -7.51
C ARG A 115 -13.35 -10.81 -8.98
N LEU A 116 -13.99 -11.93 -9.31
CA LEU A 116 -14.46 -12.19 -10.68
C LEU A 116 -15.57 -11.22 -11.12
N LEU A 117 -16.36 -10.65 -10.20
CA LEU A 117 -17.37 -9.62 -10.53
C LEU A 117 -16.74 -8.36 -11.13
N PHE A 118 -15.49 -8.05 -10.77
CA PHE A 118 -14.78 -6.85 -11.21
C PHE A 118 -13.69 -7.13 -12.24
N ALA A 119 -13.62 -8.36 -12.77
CA ALA A 119 -12.61 -8.75 -13.75
C ALA A 119 -12.88 -8.11 -15.11
N GLU A 120 -14.15 -8.05 -15.55
CA GLU A 120 -14.53 -7.54 -16.86
C GLU A 120 -15.80 -6.68 -16.83
N PRO A 121 -15.90 -5.63 -17.67
CA PRO A 121 -14.82 -5.09 -18.49
C PRO A 121 -13.74 -4.44 -17.62
N SER A 122 -12.48 -4.56 -18.02
CA SER A 122 -11.34 -3.94 -17.31
C SER A 122 -11.52 -2.45 -16.99
N SER A 123 -12.32 -1.74 -17.79
CA SER A 123 -12.63 -0.32 -17.56
C SER A 123 -13.43 -0.02 -16.29
N ARG A 124 -14.07 -1.04 -15.72
CA ARG A 124 -14.81 -0.94 -14.44
C ARG A 124 -14.01 -1.46 -13.26
N HIS A 125 -12.77 -1.92 -13.46
CA HIS A 125 -11.97 -2.54 -12.42
C HIS A 125 -11.72 -1.60 -11.22
N TRP A 126 -11.68 -0.29 -11.43
CA TRP A 126 -11.55 0.70 -10.35
C TRP A 126 -12.70 0.60 -9.31
N ALA A 127 -13.88 0.12 -9.72
CA ALA A 127 -15.00 -0.10 -8.81
C ALA A 127 -14.69 -1.16 -7.75
N ALA A 128 -13.73 -2.07 -7.98
CA ALA A 128 -13.31 -3.04 -6.98
C ALA A 128 -12.76 -2.37 -5.71
N TYR A 129 -12.07 -1.23 -5.85
CA TYR A 129 -11.53 -0.46 -4.72
C TYR A 129 -12.62 0.32 -3.95
N VAL A 130 -13.82 0.45 -4.51
CA VAL A 130 -14.92 1.22 -3.90
C VAL A 130 -16.04 0.28 -3.44
N ALA A 131 -16.64 -0.45 -4.37
CA ALA A 131 -17.66 -1.46 -4.07
C ALA A 131 -17.09 -2.64 -3.26
N GLY A 132 -15.80 -2.96 -3.41
CA GLY A 132 -15.13 -3.97 -2.60
C GLY A 132 -15.14 -3.65 -1.10
N ILE A 133 -15.20 -2.37 -0.70
CA ILE A 133 -15.34 -1.98 0.70
C ILE A 133 -16.68 -2.47 1.27
N PHE A 134 -17.77 -2.33 0.52
CA PHE A 134 -19.07 -2.87 0.92
C PHE A 134 -19.00 -4.40 1.04
N PHE A 135 -18.41 -5.07 0.06
CA PHE A 135 -18.26 -6.52 0.10
C PHE A 135 -17.45 -6.99 1.32
N VAL A 136 -16.31 -6.35 1.62
CA VAL A 136 -15.47 -6.73 2.75
C VAL A 136 -16.18 -6.50 4.09
N LEU A 137 -16.94 -5.42 4.24
CA LEU A 137 -17.72 -5.19 5.45
C LEU A 137 -18.78 -6.30 5.69
N LEU A 138 -19.37 -6.84 4.61
CA LEU A 138 -20.26 -8.00 4.69
C LEU A 138 -19.48 -9.29 5.00
N ALA A 139 -18.41 -9.55 4.27
CA ALA A 139 -17.63 -10.79 4.36
C ALA A 139 -16.94 -10.96 5.72
N GLU A 140 -16.54 -9.86 6.35
CA GLU A 140 -15.91 -9.83 7.68
C GLU A 140 -16.91 -9.65 8.82
N GLY A 141 -18.22 -9.74 8.54
CA GLY A 141 -19.28 -9.68 9.55
C GLY A 141 -19.39 -8.33 10.27
N LYS A 142 -18.87 -7.25 9.67
CA LYS A 142 -19.03 -5.88 10.20
C LYS A 142 -20.44 -5.36 9.97
N VAL A 143 -21.10 -5.89 8.96
CA VAL A 143 -22.51 -5.64 8.63
C VAL A 143 -23.14 -6.97 8.21
N ALA A 144 -24.30 -7.31 8.76
CA ALA A 144 -25.02 -8.52 8.34
C ALA A 144 -25.65 -8.34 6.94
N ARG A 145 -26.26 -7.17 6.71
CA ARG A 145 -26.78 -6.71 5.43
C ARG A 145 -26.84 -5.19 5.42
N PHE A 146 -26.54 -4.58 4.29
CA PHE A 146 -26.76 -3.14 4.14
C PHE A 146 -28.26 -2.85 3.98
N PRO A 147 -28.81 -1.89 4.74
CA PRO A 147 -30.23 -1.55 4.66
C PRO A 147 -30.60 -0.79 3.38
N PHE A 148 -29.61 -0.16 2.75
CA PHE A 148 -29.73 0.62 1.53
C PHE A 148 -28.40 0.71 0.79
N GLY A 149 -28.45 1.06 -0.49
CA GLY A 149 -27.32 1.37 -1.36
C GLY A 149 -26.87 2.83 -1.24
N ALA A 150 -25.99 3.26 -2.14
CA ALA A 150 -25.35 4.57 -2.08
C ALA A 150 -24.97 5.09 -3.46
N THR A 151 -25.03 6.41 -3.63
CA THR A 151 -24.34 7.13 -4.70
C THR A 151 -23.00 7.61 -4.14
N LEU A 152 -21.90 7.31 -4.83
CA LEU A 152 -20.53 7.71 -4.48
C LEU A 152 -19.89 8.48 -5.63
N GLY A 153 -19.22 9.57 -5.29
CA GLY A 153 -18.49 10.44 -6.21
C GLY A 153 -17.04 10.56 -5.77
N VAL A 154 -16.11 10.22 -6.65
CA VAL A 154 -14.67 10.18 -6.40
C VAL A 154 -14.00 11.34 -7.12
N VAL A 155 -13.21 12.11 -6.37
CA VAL A 155 -12.30 13.13 -6.91
C VAL A 155 -10.90 12.81 -6.39
N SER A 156 -9.93 12.62 -7.28
CA SER A 156 -8.54 12.35 -6.88
C SER A 156 -7.61 13.40 -7.43
N ARG A 157 -6.76 13.95 -6.55
CA ARG A 157 -5.56 14.71 -6.93
C ARG A 157 -4.28 13.89 -6.80
N VAL A 158 -4.38 12.68 -6.24
CA VAL A 158 -3.25 11.75 -6.18
C VAL A 158 -2.91 11.28 -7.60
N PRO A 159 -1.66 11.45 -8.07
CA PRO A 159 -1.25 11.00 -9.39
C PRO A 159 -1.47 9.49 -9.58
N LEU A 160 -2.26 9.13 -10.60
CA LEU A 160 -2.60 7.74 -10.89
C LEU A 160 -1.38 6.98 -11.41
N GLY A 161 -1.10 5.81 -10.82
CA GLY A 161 -0.04 4.92 -11.27
C GLY A 161 1.38 5.41 -10.98
N ALA A 162 1.55 6.46 -10.18
CA ALA A 162 2.84 7.05 -9.83
C ALA A 162 3.54 6.39 -8.63
N GLY A 163 3.00 5.28 -8.11
CA GLY A 163 3.56 4.59 -6.95
C GLY A 163 3.31 5.27 -5.61
N VAL A 164 2.39 6.25 -5.55
CA VAL A 164 2.10 7.08 -4.36
C VAL A 164 0.81 6.67 -3.62
N ALA A 165 0.44 5.39 -3.69
CA ALA A 165 -0.71 4.79 -2.99
C ALA A 165 -2.10 5.35 -3.36
N SER A 166 -2.37 5.61 -4.65
CA SER A 166 -3.68 6.10 -5.08
C SER A 166 -4.84 5.11 -4.80
N SER A 167 -4.60 3.80 -4.84
CA SER A 167 -5.60 2.77 -4.54
C SER A 167 -5.97 2.75 -3.05
N ALA A 168 -4.98 2.66 -2.18
CA ALA A 168 -5.20 2.69 -0.73
C ALA A 168 -5.89 3.97 -0.25
N ALA A 169 -5.52 5.13 -0.82
CA ALA A 169 -6.21 6.39 -0.54
C ALA A 169 -7.70 6.32 -0.94
N LEU A 170 -8.01 5.76 -2.11
CA LEU A 170 -9.39 5.57 -2.56
C LEU A 170 -10.19 4.64 -1.64
N GLU A 171 -9.60 3.53 -1.25
CA GLU A 171 -10.22 2.55 -0.34
C GLU A 171 -10.47 3.14 1.04
N VAL A 172 -9.48 3.85 1.60
CA VAL A 172 -9.60 4.48 2.92
C VAL A 172 -10.64 5.60 2.91
N ALA A 173 -10.63 6.49 1.92
CA ALA A 173 -11.64 7.54 1.81
C ALA A 173 -13.04 6.94 1.66
N THR A 174 -13.18 5.87 0.85
CA THR A 174 -14.45 5.14 0.73
C THR A 174 -14.88 4.52 2.05
N MET A 175 -13.98 3.80 2.74
CA MET A 175 -14.24 3.17 4.03
C MET A 175 -14.70 4.18 5.08
N GLN A 176 -14.07 5.35 5.15
CA GLN A 176 -14.46 6.41 6.07
C GLN A 176 -15.84 6.98 5.74
N ALA A 177 -16.13 7.24 4.45
CA ALA A 177 -17.44 7.72 4.02
C ALA A 177 -18.55 6.70 4.30
N VAL A 178 -18.30 5.41 4.03
CA VAL A 178 -19.23 4.31 4.32
C VAL A 178 -19.46 4.17 5.82
N CYS A 179 -18.40 4.15 6.64
CA CYS A 179 -18.57 4.07 8.09
C CYS A 179 -19.43 5.21 8.63
N ALA A 180 -19.20 6.44 8.16
CA ALA A 180 -19.97 7.60 8.61
C ALA A 180 -21.43 7.56 8.14
N ALA A 181 -21.69 7.18 6.89
CA ALA A 181 -23.03 7.15 6.31
C ALA A 181 -23.91 6.01 6.85
N TYR A 182 -23.29 4.88 7.21
CA TYR A 182 -23.97 3.70 7.73
C TYR A 182 -23.87 3.55 9.25
N GLY A 183 -23.25 4.51 9.96
CA GLY A 183 -23.14 4.49 11.42
C GLY A 183 -22.24 3.37 11.96
N LEU A 184 -21.21 2.96 11.22
CA LEU A 184 -20.29 1.90 11.61
C LEU A 184 -19.14 2.48 12.44
N SER A 185 -18.94 1.94 13.65
CA SER A 185 -17.80 2.27 14.50
C SER A 185 -16.71 1.21 14.34
N LEU A 186 -15.66 1.54 13.60
CA LEU A 186 -14.48 0.71 13.41
C LEU A 186 -13.22 1.46 13.80
N GLU A 187 -12.31 0.77 14.47
CA GLU A 187 -11.02 1.33 14.87
C GLU A 187 -10.15 1.64 13.63
N PRO A 188 -9.27 2.67 13.67
CA PRO A 188 -8.48 3.06 12.50
C PRO A 188 -7.64 1.92 11.90
N LEU A 189 -6.96 1.13 12.74
CA LEU A 189 -6.16 0.00 12.25
C LEU A 189 -7.02 -1.14 11.69
N GLU A 190 -8.24 -1.30 12.20
CA GLU A 190 -9.20 -2.24 11.64
C GLU A 190 -9.68 -1.78 10.26
N LYS A 191 -9.99 -0.49 10.09
CA LYS A 191 -10.30 0.09 8.77
C LYS A 191 -9.17 -0.16 7.77
N ALA A 192 -7.92 0.10 8.17
CA ALA A 192 -6.76 -0.11 7.29
C ALA A 192 -6.64 -1.58 6.85
N ARG A 193 -6.81 -2.53 7.77
CA ARG A 193 -6.81 -3.96 7.46
C ARG A 193 -7.93 -4.37 6.51
N LEU A 194 -9.14 -3.86 6.71
CA LEU A 194 -10.27 -4.15 5.85
C LEU A 194 -10.07 -3.56 4.44
N CYS A 195 -9.50 -2.37 4.34
CA CYS A 195 -9.08 -1.78 3.07
C CYS A 195 -8.03 -2.68 2.39
N GLN A 196 -6.95 -3.05 3.09
CA GLN A 196 -5.96 -3.98 2.54
C GLN A 196 -6.59 -5.29 2.05
N LYS A 197 -7.57 -5.83 2.80
CA LYS A 197 -8.27 -7.05 2.43
C LYS A 197 -9.10 -6.86 1.15
N ALA A 198 -9.74 -5.71 0.97
CA ALA A 198 -10.42 -5.36 -0.27
C ALA A 198 -9.43 -5.28 -1.44
N GLU A 199 -8.29 -4.61 -1.26
CA GLU A 199 -7.25 -4.49 -2.27
C GLU A 199 -6.67 -5.86 -2.67
N ASN A 200 -6.34 -6.70 -1.69
CA ASN A 200 -5.72 -8.01 -1.88
C ASN A 200 -6.68 -9.03 -2.48
N LEU A 201 -7.90 -9.11 -1.97
CA LEU A 201 -8.80 -10.24 -2.22
C LEU A 201 -9.94 -9.90 -3.18
N VAL A 202 -10.30 -8.62 -3.34
CA VAL A 202 -11.33 -8.17 -4.28
C VAL A 202 -10.69 -7.53 -5.51
N ALA A 203 -9.86 -6.49 -5.34
CA ALA A 203 -9.16 -5.86 -6.46
C ALA A 203 -8.01 -6.75 -7.00
N GLY A 204 -7.43 -7.58 -6.13
CA GLY A 204 -6.46 -8.59 -6.52
C GLY A 204 -5.01 -8.13 -6.56
N ALA A 205 -4.70 -6.99 -5.95
CA ALA A 205 -3.34 -6.43 -5.86
C ALA A 205 -2.67 -6.90 -4.56
N PRO A 206 -1.51 -7.59 -4.61
CA PRO A 206 -0.91 -8.21 -3.43
C PRO A 206 -0.08 -7.24 -2.58
N CYS A 207 -0.59 -6.05 -2.30
CA CYS A 207 0.09 -5.03 -1.49
C CYS A 207 0.31 -5.51 -0.04
N GLY A 208 1.24 -4.87 0.68
CA GLY A 208 1.26 -4.94 2.14
C GLY A 208 0.31 -3.90 2.75
N ILE A 209 0.57 -3.46 3.98
CA ILE A 209 -0.39 -2.72 4.83
C ILE A 209 -0.05 -1.24 4.99
N MET A 210 1.16 -0.82 4.59
CA MET A 210 1.67 0.51 4.95
C MET A 210 0.86 1.63 4.30
N ASP A 211 0.39 1.42 3.08
CA ASP A 211 -0.33 2.42 2.30
C ASP A 211 -1.63 2.81 2.99
N GLN A 212 -2.42 1.81 3.41
CA GLN A 212 -3.71 2.04 4.06
C GLN A 212 -3.54 2.66 5.45
N ILE A 213 -2.53 2.22 6.22
CA ILE A 213 -2.25 2.82 7.54
C ILE A 213 -1.76 4.26 7.39
N THR A 214 -0.89 4.55 6.43
CA THR A 214 -0.40 5.92 6.20
C THR A 214 -1.52 6.85 5.78
N ALA A 215 -2.40 6.40 4.88
CA ALA A 215 -3.57 7.17 4.47
C ALA A 215 -4.56 7.43 5.64
N LEU A 216 -4.61 6.55 6.64
CA LEU A 216 -5.48 6.72 7.83
C LEU A 216 -4.86 7.54 8.95
N LEU A 217 -3.57 7.32 9.24
CA LEU A 217 -2.92 7.78 10.47
C LEU A 217 -1.80 8.79 10.24
N GLY A 218 -1.36 8.98 8.99
CA GLY A 218 -0.27 9.89 8.66
C GLY A 218 -0.52 11.31 9.17
N GLN A 219 0.54 11.97 9.64
CA GLN A 219 0.50 13.33 10.15
C GLN A 219 1.31 14.27 9.25
N LYS A 220 0.77 15.47 9.02
CA LYS A 220 1.48 16.52 8.27
C LYS A 220 2.81 16.83 8.96
N GLY A 221 3.90 16.83 8.20
CA GLY A 221 5.23 17.21 8.70
C GLY A 221 6.00 16.10 9.41
N ALA A 222 5.49 14.87 9.47
CA ALA A 222 6.17 13.76 10.13
C ALA A 222 6.11 12.46 9.30
N LEU A 223 7.20 11.68 9.37
CA LEU A 223 7.22 10.30 8.89
C LEU A 223 6.41 9.44 9.84
N LEU A 224 5.48 8.65 9.31
CA LEU A 224 4.88 7.54 10.03
C LEU A 224 5.88 6.38 10.08
N LEU A 225 6.24 5.96 11.29
CA LEU A 225 7.07 4.78 11.51
C LEU A 225 6.17 3.57 11.79
N LEU A 226 6.16 2.61 10.87
CA LEU A 226 5.30 1.43 10.95
C LEU A 226 6.14 0.15 10.90
N LEU A 227 6.09 -0.64 11.98
CA LEU A 227 6.65 -1.98 12.01
C LEU A 227 5.58 -2.98 11.60
N CYS A 228 5.75 -3.61 10.44
CA CYS A 228 4.74 -4.48 9.84
C CYS A 228 4.71 -5.91 10.43
N GLN A 229 4.79 -6.02 11.76
CA GLN A 229 4.76 -7.27 12.53
C GLN A 229 3.63 -7.29 13.57
N PRO A 230 2.34 -7.34 13.17
CA PRO A 230 1.86 -7.22 11.79
C PRO A 230 1.67 -5.77 11.31
N TYR A 231 1.53 -4.79 12.22
CA TYR A 231 1.26 -3.38 11.89
C TYR A 231 1.35 -2.45 13.13
N GLU A 232 2.43 -2.56 13.89
CA GLU A 232 2.67 -1.70 15.06
C GLU A 232 3.13 -0.29 14.62
N VAL A 233 2.33 0.73 14.91
CA VAL A 233 2.73 2.13 14.75
C VAL A 233 3.74 2.47 15.84
N LYS A 234 5.02 2.64 15.45
CA LYS A 234 6.12 2.96 16.38
C LYS A 234 6.16 4.43 16.78
N GLY A 235 5.52 5.30 15.98
CA GLY A 235 5.39 6.72 16.27
C GLY A 235 5.44 7.58 15.01
N PHE A 236 5.54 8.88 15.24
CA PHE A 236 5.65 9.90 14.20
C PHE A 236 7.00 10.60 14.38
N PHE A 237 7.80 10.64 13.32
CA PHE A 237 9.13 11.24 13.32
C PHE A 237 9.11 12.56 12.53
N PRO A 238 9.11 13.73 13.20
CA PRO A 238 9.23 15.02 12.53
C PRO A 238 10.57 15.08 11.79
N LEU A 239 10.58 15.58 10.55
CA LEU A 239 11.85 15.81 9.87
C LEU A 239 12.65 16.90 10.60
N PRO A 240 13.99 16.76 10.67
CA PRO A 240 14.84 17.79 11.24
C PRO A 240 14.62 19.16 10.58
N SER A 241 14.74 20.24 11.35
CA SER A 241 14.57 21.60 10.79
C SER A 241 15.53 21.85 9.62
N GLY A 242 15.01 22.42 8.53
CA GLY A 242 15.74 22.65 7.28
C GLY A 242 15.89 21.41 6.37
N VAL A 243 15.36 20.25 6.77
CA VAL A 243 15.34 19.04 5.95
C VAL A 243 13.96 18.85 5.34
N GLN A 244 13.92 18.51 4.05
CA GLN A 244 12.69 18.26 3.32
C GLN A 244 12.80 16.96 2.52
N VAL A 245 11.65 16.33 2.29
CA VAL A 245 11.49 15.22 1.36
C VAL A 245 10.47 15.67 0.31
N ALA A 246 10.78 15.40 -0.96
CA ALA A 246 9.92 15.74 -2.09
C ALA A 246 9.82 14.55 -3.05
N GLY A 247 8.66 14.41 -3.70
CA GLY A 247 8.44 13.44 -4.77
C GLY A 247 8.57 14.10 -6.13
N ILE A 248 9.26 13.45 -7.07
CA ILE A 248 9.34 13.90 -8.48
C ILE A 248 8.67 12.83 -9.34
N HIS A 249 7.58 13.20 -10.00
CA HIS A 249 6.82 12.29 -10.85
C HIS A 249 7.59 12.00 -12.15
N THR A 250 7.90 10.73 -12.43
CA THR A 250 8.66 10.29 -13.62
C THR A 250 7.94 10.50 -14.95
N GLN A 251 6.64 10.77 -14.91
CA GLN A 251 5.71 10.88 -16.05
C GLN A 251 5.49 9.57 -16.81
N VAL A 252 6.01 8.45 -16.30
CA VAL A 252 5.82 7.12 -16.89
C VAL A 252 4.87 6.30 -16.04
N LYS A 253 3.85 5.73 -16.70
CA LYS A 253 2.90 4.82 -16.05
C LYS A 253 3.54 3.43 -15.93
N HIS A 254 3.54 2.87 -14.72
CA HIS A 254 4.02 1.51 -14.48
C HIS A 254 3.03 0.45 -15.02
N SER A 255 2.97 0.25 -16.33
CA SER A 255 2.17 -0.82 -16.96
C SER A 255 2.71 -2.23 -16.69
N VAL A 256 3.94 -2.36 -16.15
CA VAL A 256 4.70 -3.62 -16.05
C VAL A 256 5.04 -4.00 -14.60
N GLY A 257 4.50 -3.28 -13.61
CA GLY A 257 4.86 -3.40 -12.19
C GLY A 257 4.23 -4.59 -11.46
N GLY A 258 2.95 -4.86 -11.72
CA GLY A 258 2.17 -5.86 -10.97
C GLY A 258 2.79 -7.26 -11.01
N SER A 259 3.15 -7.77 -12.19
CA SER A 259 3.70 -9.12 -12.34
C SER A 259 5.11 -9.29 -11.74
N ARG A 260 5.91 -8.21 -11.71
CA ARG A 260 7.26 -8.18 -11.11
C ARG A 260 7.20 -8.05 -9.59
N TYR A 261 6.30 -7.20 -9.10
CA TYR A 261 6.03 -7.06 -7.67
C TYR A 261 5.56 -8.39 -7.09
N THR A 262 4.55 -9.02 -7.71
CA THR A 262 4.03 -10.34 -7.28
C THR A 262 5.14 -11.38 -7.27
N SER A 263 5.99 -11.43 -8.29
CA SER A 263 7.13 -12.35 -8.33
C SER A 263 8.15 -12.12 -7.22
N THR A 264 8.37 -10.86 -6.84
CA THR A 264 9.27 -10.49 -5.74
C THR A 264 8.70 -10.94 -4.40
N ARG A 265 7.40 -10.73 -4.18
CA ARG A 265 6.69 -11.23 -2.99
C ARG A 265 6.73 -12.76 -2.92
N VAL A 266 6.38 -13.46 -4.01
CA VAL A 266 6.45 -14.92 -4.08
C VAL A 266 7.87 -15.44 -3.78
N GLY A 267 8.90 -14.86 -4.42
CA GLY A 267 10.29 -15.25 -4.18
C GLY A 267 10.75 -15.03 -2.73
N THR A 268 10.23 -13.97 -2.08
CA THR A 268 10.48 -13.70 -0.65
C THR A 268 9.85 -14.77 0.23
N PHE A 269 8.58 -15.11 0.01
CA PHE A 269 7.87 -16.13 0.79
C PHE A 269 8.36 -17.56 0.51
N MET A 270 8.84 -17.84 -0.70
CA MET A 270 9.59 -19.07 -0.99
C MET A 270 10.86 -19.14 -0.15
N GLY A 271 11.62 -18.05 -0.08
CA GLY A 271 12.83 -17.98 0.73
C GLY A 271 12.54 -18.11 2.22
N HIS A 272 11.46 -17.49 2.70
CA HIS A 272 10.97 -17.66 4.06
C HIS A 272 10.72 -19.13 4.38
N ARG A 273 9.99 -19.85 3.53
CA ARG A 273 9.70 -21.29 3.70
C ARG A 273 10.96 -22.15 3.72
N ILE A 274 11.96 -21.83 2.91
CA ILE A 274 13.24 -22.56 2.89
C ILE A 274 13.99 -22.37 4.22
N ILE A 275 13.98 -21.15 4.77
CA ILE A 275 14.60 -20.84 6.06
C ILE A 275 13.84 -21.55 7.20
N GLU A 276 12.51 -21.49 7.18
CA GLU A 276 11.64 -22.17 8.14
C GLU A 276 11.95 -23.69 8.18
N GLU A 277 12.05 -24.34 7.02
CA GLU A 277 12.39 -25.76 6.92
C GLU A 277 13.81 -26.06 7.41
N HIS A 278 14.77 -25.17 7.17
CA HIS A 278 16.12 -25.30 7.71
C HIS A 278 16.13 -25.23 9.25
N LEU A 279 15.36 -24.32 9.83
CA LEU A 279 15.23 -24.16 11.28
C LEU A 279 14.52 -25.36 11.92
N ARG A 280 13.43 -25.84 11.31
CA ARG A 280 12.71 -27.05 11.76
C ARG A 280 13.62 -28.28 11.81
N ARG A 281 14.52 -28.46 10.84
CA ARG A 281 15.48 -29.58 10.85
C ARG A 281 16.51 -29.51 11.99
N ARG A 282 16.82 -28.30 12.47
CA ARG A 282 17.77 -28.07 13.57
C ARG A 282 17.12 -28.12 14.94
N ALA A 283 15.83 -27.78 15.03
CA ALA A 283 15.04 -27.84 16.25
C ALA A 283 13.65 -28.44 15.96
N PRO A 284 13.54 -29.77 15.73
CA PRO A 284 12.28 -30.41 15.34
C PRO A 284 11.17 -30.30 16.39
N TRP A 285 11.54 -30.11 17.66
CA TRP A 285 10.63 -29.89 18.78
C TRP A 285 9.96 -28.50 18.77
N ARG A 286 10.43 -27.56 17.94
CA ARG A 286 9.84 -26.24 17.83
C ARG A 286 8.72 -26.26 16.79
N GLU A 287 7.48 -26.24 17.25
CA GLU A 287 6.30 -26.24 16.37
C GLU A 287 6.07 -24.89 15.68
N GLU A 288 6.40 -23.80 16.37
CA GLU A 288 6.21 -22.44 15.88
C GLU A 288 7.31 -21.99 14.91
N ASP A 289 6.92 -21.18 13.94
CA ASP A 289 7.86 -20.49 13.07
C ASP A 289 8.63 -19.43 13.88
N PRO A 290 9.95 -19.57 14.07
CA PRO A 290 10.74 -18.64 14.88
C PRO A 290 10.85 -17.24 14.27
N LEU A 291 10.50 -17.08 13.00
CA LEU A 291 10.42 -15.78 12.34
C LEU A 291 9.03 -15.16 12.42
N GLU A 292 8.04 -15.88 12.98
CA GLU A 292 6.65 -15.46 13.08
C GLU A 292 6.05 -15.00 11.74
N GLY A 293 6.52 -15.53 10.60
CA GLY A 293 6.10 -15.06 9.27
C GLY A 293 7.01 -14.02 8.62
N TYR A 294 8.01 -13.47 9.33
CA TYR A 294 8.69 -12.23 8.96
C TYR A 294 10.20 -12.39 8.77
N VAL A 295 10.64 -12.45 7.51
CA VAL A 295 12.08 -12.53 7.18
C VAL A 295 12.87 -11.29 7.60
N CYS A 296 12.21 -10.15 7.82
CA CYS A 296 12.86 -8.93 8.33
C CYS A 296 13.31 -9.05 9.79
N ARG A 297 12.93 -10.11 10.53
CA ARG A 297 13.50 -10.41 11.85
C ARG A 297 14.93 -10.92 11.82
N ILE A 298 15.39 -11.38 10.65
CA ILE A 298 16.75 -11.87 10.47
C ILE A 298 17.70 -10.68 10.41
N SER A 299 18.77 -10.70 11.20
CA SER A 299 19.81 -9.67 11.10
C SER A 299 20.66 -9.85 9.84
N PRO A 300 21.24 -8.77 9.27
CA PRO A 300 22.18 -8.88 8.15
C PRO A 300 23.34 -9.85 8.39
N GLU A 301 23.86 -9.89 9.62
CA GLU A 301 24.95 -10.77 10.03
C GLU A 301 24.53 -12.25 9.99
N GLU A 302 23.39 -12.56 10.60
CA GLU A 302 22.82 -13.90 10.61
C GLU A 302 22.49 -14.37 9.19
N PHE A 303 21.89 -13.50 8.38
CA PHE A 303 21.63 -13.80 6.97
C PHE A 303 22.90 -14.14 6.22
N ALA A 304 23.95 -13.32 6.34
CA ALA A 304 25.21 -13.54 5.63
C ALA A 304 25.89 -14.86 6.05
N LYS A 305 25.92 -15.17 7.35
CA LYS A 305 26.61 -16.35 7.90
C LYS A 305 25.83 -17.66 7.72
N VAL A 306 24.50 -17.61 7.83
CA VAL A 306 23.66 -18.81 7.93
C VAL A 306 22.78 -18.98 6.71
N TYR A 307 21.91 -18.02 6.43
CA TYR A 307 20.79 -18.24 5.49
C TYR A 307 21.15 -18.00 4.02
N ARG A 308 22.10 -17.12 3.73
CA ARG A 308 22.48 -16.78 2.35
C ARG A 308 22.91 -18.01 1.54
N ARG A 309 23.64 -18.93 2.16
CA ARG A 309 24.17 -20.15 1.51
C ARG A 309 23.11 -21.23 1.25
N ILE A 310 22.02 -21.25 2.03
CA ILE A 310 20.96 -22.25 1.86
C ILE A 310 19.89 -21.80 0.87
N LEU A 311 19.76 -20.49 0.64
CA LEU A 311 18.83 -19.94 -0.34
C LEU A 311 19.38 -20.09 -1.76
N PRO A 312 18.64 -20.68 -2.70
CA PRO A 312 19.03 -20.71 -4.10
C PRO A 312 18.94 -19.31 -4.72
N GLU A 313 19.76 -19.02 -5.73
CA GLU A 313 19.64 -17.75 -6.47
C GLU A 313 18.29 -17.67 -7.17
N GLU A 314 17.91 -18.77 -7.81
CA GLU A 314 16.65 -18.97 -8.52
C GLU A 314 16.15 -20.40 -8.32
N MET A 315 14.83 -20.59 -8.33
CA MET A 315 14.19 -21.90 -8.21
C MET A 315 12.90 -21.93 -9.03
N GLU A 316 12.69 -23.01 -9.78
CA GLU A 316 11.43 -23.29 -10.47
C GLU A 316 10.30 -23.55 -9.47
N GLY A 317 9.11 -22.99 -9.75
CA GLY A 317 7.93 -23.15 -8.92
C GLY A 317 7.53 -24.61 -8.73
N ALA A 318 7.56 -25.42 -9.79
CA ALA A 318 7.27 -26.85 -9.70
C ALA A 318 8.23 -27.59 -8.76
N THR A 319 9.53 -27.26 -8.83
CA THR A 319 10.56 -27.82 -7.95
C THR A 319 10.34 -27.40 -6.50
N PHE A 320 10.01 -26.12 -6.26
CA PHE A 320 9.67 -25.63 -4.93
C PHE A 320 8.44 -26.34 -4.36
N LEU A 321 7.35 -26.44 -5.13
CA LEU A 321 6.11 -27.07 -4.69
C LEU A 321 6.30 -28.54 -4.34
N ARG A 322 7.02 -29.31 -5.16
CA ARG A 322 7.35 -30.72 -4.86
C ARG A 322 8.13 -30.87 -3.54
N ARG A 323 9.03 -29.91 -3.23
CA ARG A 323 9.92 -30.00 -2.07
C ARG A 323 9.35 -29.41 -0.79
N TYR A 324 8.55 -28.34 -0.89
CA TYR A 324 8.13 -27.53 0.25
C TYR A 324 6.60 -27.38 0.40
N GLY A 325 5.82 -27.86 -0.58
CA GLY A 325 4.36 -27.87 -0.58
C GLY A 325 3.70 -26.53 -0.93
N GLY A 326 4.31 -25.40 -0.56
CA GLY A 326 3.74 -24.08 -0.78
C GLY A 326 4.41 -23.01 0.09
N THR A 327 3.80 -21.82 0.15
CA THR A 327 4.22 -20.75 1.05
C THR A 327 3.11 -20.40 2.03
N ARG A 328 3.43 -19.63 3.07
CA ARG A 328 2.47 -19.11 4.04
C ARG A 328 1.83 -17.78 3.59
N ASP A 329 2.17 -17.25 2.41
CA ASP A 329 1.59 -15.99 1.94
C ASP A 329 0.08 -16.18 1.64
N PRO A 330 -0.82 -15.45 2.30
CA PRO A 330 -2.26 -15.63 2.07
C PRO A 330 -2.74 -15.02 0.74
N VAL A 331 -1.90 -14.21 0.07
CA VAL A 331 -2.34 -13.38 -1.07
C VAL A 331 -1.77 -13.86 -2.41
N THR A 332 -0.59 -14.49 -2.41
CA THR A 332 0.05 -14.97 -3.64
C THR A 332 0.25 -16.48 -3.64
N ARG A 333 0.42 -17.06 -4.83
CA ARG A 333 0.66 -18.49 -5.01
C ARG A 333 1.89 -18.71 -5.88
N VAL A 334 2.61 -19.79 -5.62
CA VAL A 334 3.74 -20.22 -6.46
C VAL A 334 3.18 -20.87 -7.71
N GLU A 335 3.42 -20.25 -8.86
CA GLU A 335 3.05 -20.81 -10.16
C GLU A 335 4.07 -21.91 -10.57
N PRO A 336 3.64 -23.16 -10.87
CA PRO A 336 4.56 -24.26 -11.19
C PRO A 336 5.48 -23.97 -12.39
N GLN A 337 4.95 -23.26 -13.38
CA GLN A 337 5.60 -23.02 -14.67
C GLN A 337 6.64 -21.89 -14.64
N ARG A 338 6.77 -21.19 -13.50
CA ARG A 338 7.57 -19.96 -13.39
C ARG A 338 8.80 -20.19 -12.54
N ALA A 339 9.93 -19.58 -12.92
CA ALA A 339 11.11 -19.50 -12.09
C ALA A 339 11.09 -18.21 -11.26
N TYR A 340 11.54 -18.31 -10.00
CA TYR A 340 11.58 -17.19 -9.07
C TYR A 340 13.00 -17.01 -8.55
N LYS A 341 13.49 -15.77 -8.60
CA LYS A 341 14.66 -15.38 -7.81
C LYS A 341 14.28 -15.43 -6.34
N VAL A 342 15.07 -16.11 -5.52
CA VAL A 342 14.76 -16.34 -4.10
C VAL A 342 15.75 -15.60 -3.20
N ARG A 343 17.05 -15.96 -3.27
CA ARG A 343 18.09 -15.39 -2.40
C ARG A 343 18.11 -13.87 -2.43
N SER A 344 18.11 -13.27 -3.62
CA SER A 344 18.17 -11.81 -3.77
C SER A 344 16.96 -11.07 -3.17
N ARG A 345 15.79 -11.72 -3.13
CA ARG A 345 14.55 -11.11 -2.63
C ARG A 345 14.57 -11.05 -1.11
N VAL A 346 14.88 -12.18 -0.46
CA VAL A 346 15.10 -12.21 0.99
C VAL A 346 16.24 -11.28 1.40
N GLU A 347 17.34 -11.28 0.64
CA GLU A 347 18.47 -10.39 0.91
C GLU A 347 18.08 -8.90 0.84
N HIS A 348 17.21 -8.50 -0.09
CA HIS A 348 16.67 -7.14 -0.08
C HIS A 348 15.91 -6.86 1.23
N MET A 349 14.97 -7.72 1.62
CA MET A 349 14.12 -7.51 2.80
C MET A 349 14.95 -7.32 4.09
N VAL A 350 15.90 -8.22 4.32
CA VAL A 350 16.79 -8.19 5.49
C VAL A 350 17.66 -6.93 5.51
N LEU A 351 18.24 -6.56 4.36
CA LEU A 351 19.16 -5.43 4.32
C LEU A 351 18.44 -4.08 4.28
N GLU A 352 17.20 -4.03 3.79
CA GLU A 352 16.37 -2.82 3.76
C GLU A 352 15.90 -2.46 5.16
N GLN A 353 15.48 -3.44 5.97
CA GLN A 353 15.22 -3.25 7.42
C GLN A 353 16.39 -2.51 8.10
N ALA A 354 17.61 -3.00 7.91
CA ALA A 354 18.80 -2.38 8.49
C ALA A 354 19.13 -1.00 7.87
N ARG A 355 18.73 -0.74 6.62
CA ARG A 355 18.86 0.60 6.01
C ARG A 355 17.93 1.59 6.68
N VAL A 356 16.68 1.22 6.94
CA VAL A 356 15.69 2.08 7.61
C VAL A 356 16.17 2.49 8.99
N GLU A 357 16.65 1.55 9.79
CA GLU A 357 17.18 1.86 11.13
C GLU A 357 18.41 2.79 11.07
N ARG A 358 19.32 2.58 10.12
CA ARG A 358 20.49 3.47 9.94
C ARG A 358 20.09 4.85 9.46
N PHE A 359 19.06 4.96 8.62
CA PHE A 359 18.53 6.22 8.13
C PHE A 359 17.94 7.04 9.28
N LEU A 360 17.08 6.44 10.10
CA LEU A 360 16.48 7.11 11.25
C LEU A 360 17.54 7.57 12.27
N ARG A 361 18.48 6.68 12.64
CA ARG A 361 19.59 7.04 13.54
C ARG A 361 20.44 8.19 13.00
N ALA A 362 20.63 8.28 11.68
CA ALA A 362 21.34 9.37 11.06
C ALA A 362 20.55 10.69 11.12
N LEU A 363 19.23 10.67 10.86
CA LEU A 363 18.40 11.87 11.03
C LEU A 363 18.35 12.35 12.48
N GLU A 364 18.23 11.44 13.46
CA GLU A 364 18.30 11.76 14.88
C GLU A 364 19.63 12.40 15.27
N ALA A 365 20.75 11.85 14.77
CA ALA A 365 22.07 12.41 15.01
C ALA A 365 22.23 13.79 14.37
N TYR A 366 21.69 14.01 13.16
CA TYR A 366 21.67 15.34 12.53
C TYR A 366 20.85 16.34 13.35
N GLU A 367 19.66 15.98 13.84
CA GLU A 367 18.82 16.88 14.65
C GLU A 367 19.57 17.37 15.90
N ARG A 368 20.36 16.49 16.52
CA ARG A 368 21.14 16.79 17.72
C ARG A 368 22.42 17.59 17.46
N THR A 369 23.13 17.30 16.38
CA THR A 369 24.49 17.83 16.13
C THR A 369 24.54 18.92 15.07
N ARG A 370 23.54 18.95 14.18
CA ARG A 370 23.51 19.74 12.94
C ARG A 370 24.68 19.49 12.00
N GLU A 371 25.41 18.39 12.16
CA GLU A 371 26.54 18.05 11.28
C GLU A 371 26.03 17.46 9.95
N PRO A 372 26.31 18.08 8.78
CA PRO A 372 25.85 17.58 7.48
C PRO A 372 26.33 16.16 7.14
N PHE A 373 27.36 15.67 7.83
CA PHE A 373 27.81 14.28 7.75
C PHE A 373 26.67 13.27 7.99
N PHE A 374 25.76 13.55 8.92
CA PHE A 374 24.67 12.63 9.20
C PHE A 374 23.61 12.64 8.10
N LEU A 375 23.37 13.79 7.45
CA LEU A 375 22.52 13.83 6.24
C LEU A 375 23.12 13.02 5.09
N ARG A 376 24.44 13.05 4.91
CA ARG A 376 25.12 12.14 3.97
C ARG A 376 24.87 10.67 4.28
N LEU A 377 24.96 10.29 5.57
CA LEU A 377 24.73 8.91 5.99
C LEU A 377 23.29 8.46 5.73
N ALA A 378 22.31 9.34 5.99
CA ALA A 378 20.90 9.11 5.68
C ALA A 378 20.70 8.95 4.16
N GLY A 379 21.17 9.91 3.37
CA GLY A 379 21.04 9.88 1.92
C GLY A 379 21.75 8.70 1.25
N LYS A 380 22.88 8.24 1.81
CA LYS A 380 23.53 6.98 1.41
C LYS A 380 22.60 5.76 1.57
N GLN A 381 21.74 5.74 2.59
CA GLN A 381 20.75 4.66 2.72
C GLN A 381 19.69 4.73 1.62
N MET A 382 19.23 5.92 1.23
CA MET A 382 18.28 6.09 0.13
C MET A 382 18.84 5.57 -1.21
N TYR A 383 20.07 5.97 -1.56
CA TYR A 383 20.70 5.45 -2.79
C TYR A 383 20.93 3.93 -2.75
N ALA A 384 21.30 3.39 -1.59
CA ALA A 384 21.47 1.95 -1.42
C ALA A 384 20.13 1.19 -1.49
N SER A 385 19.06 1.79 -0.99
CA SER A 385 17.69 1.30 -1.12
C SER A 385 17.28 1.25 -2.59
N HIS A 386 17.41 2.36 -3.32
CA HIS A 386 17.13 2.42 -4.76
C HIS A 386 17.91 1.36 -5.55
N TRP A 387 19.22 1.24 -5.33
CA TRP A 387 20.02 0.20 -5.98
C TRP A 387 19.50 -1.20 -5.66
N SER A 388 19.18 -1.49 -4.39
CA SER A 388 18.67 -2.80 -3.99
C SER A 388 17.30 -3.08 -4.61
N TYR A 389 16.41 -2.10 -4.62
CA TYR A 389 15.09 -2.19 -5.24
C TYR A 389 15.20 -2.48 -6.75
N THR A 390 16.05 -1.74 -7.45
CA THR A 390 16.29 -1.92 -8.88
C THR A 390 17.00 -3.24 -9.19
N LYS A 391 18.09 -3.58 -8.51
CA LYS A 391 18.96 -4.72 -8.87
C LYS A 391 18.59 -6.02 -8.16
N ARG A 392 18.27 -5.98 -6.86
CA ARG A 392 17.88 -7.18 -6.10
C ARG A 392 16.41 -7.54 -6.21
N CYS A 393 15.52 -6.61 -6.58
CA CYS A 393 14.10 -6.93 -6.79
C CYS A 393 13.71 -6.89 -8.27
N GLY A 394 14.38 -6.08 -9.10
CA GLY A 394 14.02 -5.91 -10.51
C GLY A 394 12.83 -4.98 -10.71
N LEU A 395 12.56 -4.12 -9.72
CA LEU A 395 11.39 -3.24 -9.69
C LEU A 395 11.71 -1.80 -10.11
N GLY A 396 12.95 -1.51 -10.47
CA GLY A 396 13.35 -0.19 -10.96
C GLY A 396 12.77 0.14 -12.34
N ALA A 397 12.89 1.42 -12.70
CA ALA A 397 12.52 1.98 -13.99
C ALA A 397 13.64 2.91 -14.47
N GLN A 398 13.87 2.98 -15.78
CA GLN A 398 14.99 3.74 -16.34
C GLN A 398 14.86 5.24 -16.06
N GLU A 399 13.64 5.75 -16.03
CA GLU A 399 13.30 7.14 -15.77
C GLU A 399 13.55 7.49 -14.30
N ALA A 400 13.22 6.59 -13.38
CA ALA A 400 13.56 6.73 -11.97
C ALA A 400 15.08 6.67 -11.75
N ASP A 401 15.77 5.72 -12.42
CA ASP A 401 17.23 5.59 -12.36
C ASP A 401 17.91 6.89 -12.88
N LEU A 402 17.37 7.51 -13.93
CA LEU A 402 17.82 8.80 -14.45
C LEU A 402 17.67 9.92 -13.42
N LEU A 403 16.48 10.08 -12.83
CA LEU A 403 16.24 11.13 -11.83
C LEU A 403 17.12 10.95 -10.59
N VAL A 404 17.31 9.72 -10.12
CA VAL A 404 18.19 9.43 -8.97
C VAL A 404 19.65 9.74 -9.30
N ARG A 405 20.09 9.47 -10.53
CA ARG A 405 21.44 9.84 -10.99
C ARG A 405 21.61 11.36 -11.01
N LEU A 406 20.67 12.10 -11.61
CA LEU A 406 20.72 13.56 -11.67
C LEU A 406 20.72 14.18 -10.27
N ALA A 407 19.86 13.69 -9.36
CA ALA A 407 19.85 14.14 -7.97
C ALA A 407 21.21 13.91 -7.27
N ARG A 408 21.87 12.77 -7.57
CA ARG A 408 23.22 12.50 -7.06
C ARG A 408 24.29 13.41 -7.65
N GLU A 409 24.15 13.80 -8.92
CA GLU A 409 25.07 14.71 -9.61
C GLU A 409 24.96 16.15 -9.07
N GLU A 410 23.75 16.63 -8.74
CA GLU A 410 23.55 17.91 -8.03
C GLU A 410 24.24 17.92 -6.67
N GLY A 411 24.06 16.84 -5.91
CA GLY A 411 24.81 16.53 -4.70
C GLY A 411 24.66 17.54 -3.55
N GLU A 412 25.53 17.37 -2.55
CA GLU A 412 25.42 18.05 -1.26
C GLU A 412 25.65 19.56 -1.34
N ALA A 413 26.47 20.02 -2.30
CA ALA A 413 26.72 21.44 -2.51
C ALA A 413 25.44 22.21 -2.90
N ARG A 414 24.45 21.50 -3.43
CA ARG A 414 23.12 22.00 -3.78
C ARG A 414 22.04 21.57 -2.77
N GLY A 415 22.42 20.95 -1.66
CA GLY A 415 21.50 20.48 -0.61
C GLY A 415 20.82 19.14 -0.91
N VAL A 416 21.27 18.40 -1.93
CA VAL A 416 20.71 17.08 -2.27
C VAL A 416 21.58 15.98 -1.64
N TYR A 417 21.03 15.29 -0.65
CA TYR A 417 21.76 14.26 0.11
C TYR A 417 21.45 12.83 -0.34
N GLY A 418 20.23 12.57 -0.79
CA GLY A 418 19.74 11.24 -1.11
C GLY A 418 18.55 11.27 -2.06
N ALA A 419 18.41 10.21 -2.85
CA ALA A 419 17.24 9.99 -3.70
C ALA A 419 16.99 8.49 -3.88
N LYS A 420 15.72 8.13 -4.07
CA LYS A 420 15.28 6.80 -4.49
C LYS A 420 14.03 6.91 -5.36
N ILE A 421 13.63 5.76 -5.91
CA ILE A 421 12.37 5.60 -6.63
C ILE A 421 11.19 5.73 -5.67
#